data_AF-A0A4Q0A239-F1
#
_entry.id   AF-A0A4Q0A239-F1
#
_cell.length_a   1.000
_cell.length_b   1.000
_cell.length_c   1.000
_cell.angle_alpha   90.00
_cell.angle_beta   90.00
_cell.angle_gamma   90.00
#
_symmetry.space_group_name_H-M   'P 1'
#
loop_
_entity.id
_entity.type
_entity.pdbx_description
1 polymer ?
#
loop_
_entity_poly.entity_id
_entity_poly.type
_entity_poly.pdbx_seq_one_letter_code
_entity_poly.pdbx_strand_id
1 'polypeptide(L)'
;VKFLDEHGIQLYQFGVAGNKEPFVDIPQDTICAALAVLLDRRNHPILIHCNKGKHRTGCLVGCLRRLQHWSHTAIFNEYRVYSHPKSRHMDQQFIELFNINKVWPLVDRRYLPDWPTL
;
A
#
# COMPACT_ATOMS: atom_id res chain seq x y z
N VAL A 1 -19.45 2.70 10.48
CA VAL A 1 -19.55 1.45 9.68
C VAL A 1 -20.87 1.38 8.92
N LYS A 2 -21.99 1.85 9.49
CA LYS A 2 -23.33 1.96 8.86
C LYS A 2 -23.38 2.12 7.33
N PHE A 3 -22.74 3.15 6.74
CA PHE A 3 -22.72 3.33 5.28
C PHE A 3 -22.13 2.14 4.52
N LEU A 4 -21.04 1.55 5.04
CA LEU A 4 -20.38 0.40 4.44
C LEU A 4 -21.29 -0.83 4.49
N ASP A 5 -21.92 -1.08 5.64
CA ASP A 5 -22.83 -2.20 5.84
C ASP A 5 -24.06 -2.09 4.92
N GLU A 6 -24.63 -0.89 4.81
CA GLU A 6 -25.79 -0.60 3.93
C GLU A 6 -25.50 -0.85 2.44
N HIS A 7 -24.24 -0.67 2.02
CA HIS A 7 -23.82 -0.83 0.62
C HIS A 7 -23.05 -2.13 0.37
N GLY A 8 -22.96 -3.03 1.35
CA GLY A 8 -22.22 -4.28 1.23
C GLY A 8 -20.72 -4.08 0.99
N ILE A 9 -20.15 -2.96 1.45
CA ILE A 9 -18.73 -2.63 1.27
C ILE A 9 -17.93 -3.29 2.40
N GLN A 10 -17.08 -4.23 2.04
CA GLN A 10 -16.19 -4.87 3.00
C GLN A 10 -15.05 -3.93 3.42
N LEU A 11 -14.88 -3.72 4.72
CA LEU A 11 -13.79 -2.92 5.29
C LEU A 11 -12.61 -3.81 5.71
N TYR A 12 -11.44 -3.57 5.11
CA TYR A 12 -10.18 -4.13 5.56
C TYR A 12 -9.39 -3.07 6.35
N GLN A 13 -9.14 -3.32 7.63
CA GLN A 13 -8.44 -2.37 8.50
C GLN A 13 -7.06 -2.88 8.88
N PHE A 14 -6.03 -2.18 8.40
CA PHE A 14 -4.64 -2.44 8.73
C PHE A 14 -4.12 -1.31 9.63
N GLY A 15 -4.02 -1.60 10.93
CA GLY A 15 -3.50 -0.66 11.92
C GLY A 15 -2.02 -0.37 11.69
N VAL A 16 -1.72 0.77 11.07
CA VAL A 16 -0.35 1.22 10.81
C VAL A 16 -0.07 2.48 11.63
N ALA A 17 0.87 2.38 12.58
CA ALA A 17 1.44 3.54 13.25
C ALA A 17 2.17 4.40 12.20
N GLY A 18 2.01 5.73 12.27
CA GLY A 18 2.52 6.60 11.22
C GLY A 18 4.04 6.66 11.23
N ASN A 19 4.70 6.48 10.08
CA ASN A 19 6.16 6.58 9.96
C ASN A 19 6.65 7.99 10.36
N LYS A 20 7.13 8.16 11.59
CA LYS A 20 7.49 9.47 12.15
C LYS A 20 8.68 9.32 13.08
N GLU A 21 9.64 10.23 12.92
CA GLU A 21 10.73 10.38 13.87
C GLU A 21 10.22 10.62 15.30
N PRO A 22 10.91 10.09 16.32
CA PRO A 22 12.20 9.40 16.22
C PRO A 22 12.14 7.86 16.06
N PHE A 23 11.03 7.17 16.35
CA PHE A 23 11.03 5.68 16.44
C PHE A 23 9.74 4.98 15.99
N VAL A 24 8.90 5.60 15.15
CA VAL A 24 7.68 4.94 14.68
C VAL A 24 7.90 4.48 13.24
N ASP A 25 8.05 3.17 13.05
CA ASP A 25 8.13 2.55 11.73
C ASP A 25 6.81 1.91 11.32
N ILE A 26 6.59 1.82 10.01
CA ILE A 26 5.50 1.03 9.44
C ILE A 26 5.91 -0.44 9.49
N PRO A 27 5.15 -1.33 10.16
CA PRO A 27 5.47 -2.75 10.15
C PRO A 27 5.34 -3.31 8.72
N GLN A 28 6.41 -3.95 8.21
CA GLN A 28 6.40 -4.53 6.87
C GLN A 28 5.27 -5.56 6.71
N ASP A 29 5.02 -6.39 7.72
CA ASP A 29 4.01 -7.45 7.65
C ASP A 29 2.60 -6.88 7.47
N THR A 30 2.32 -5.71 8.06
CA THR A 30 1.05 -5.00 7.86
C THR A 30 0.89 -4.52 6.42
N ILE A 31 1.98 -4.05 5.79
CA ILE A 31 1.96 -3.67 4.37
C ILE A 31 1.84 -4.91 3.48
N CYS A 32 2.49 -6.02 3.81
CA CYS A 32 2.35 -7.29 3.08
C CYS A 32 0.90 -7.79 3.09
N ALA A 33 0.25 -7.78 4.26
CA ALA A 33 -1.15 -8.18 4.39
C ALA A 33 -2.10 -7.26 3.60
N ALA A 34 -1.84 -5.94 3.63
CA ALA A 34 -2.61 -4.99 2.84
C ALA A 34 -2.41 -5.19 1.32
N LEU A 35 -1.18 -5.43 0.87
CA LEU A 35 -0.89 -5.74 -0.53
C LEU A 35 -1.56 -7.04 -0.97
N ALA A 36 -1.61 -8.07 -0.12
CA ALA A 36 -2.29 -9.32 -0.43
C ALA A 36 -3.79 -9.11 -0.71
N VAL A 37 -4.47 -8.26 0.08
CA VAL A 37 -5.87 -7.87 -0.18
C VAL A 37 -6.01 -7.09 -1.48
N LEU A 38 -5.06 -6.19 -1.79
CA LEU A 38 -5.07 -5.41 -3.04
C LEU A 38 -4.85 -6.26 -4.27
N LEU A 39 -4.04 -7.32 -4.16
CA LEU A 39 -3.74 -8.25 -5.23
C LEU A 39 -4.82 -9.32 -5.44
N ASP A 40 -5.91 -9.31 -4.66
CA ASP A 40 -7.02 -10.22 -4.86
C ASP A 40 -8.17 -9.52 -5.61
N ARG A 41 -8.36 -9.89 -6.87
CA ARG A 41 -9.36 -9.29 -7.76
C ARG A 41 -10.81 -9.45 -7.27
N ARG A 42 -11.07 -10.39 -6.35
CA ARG A 42 -12.42 -10.57 -5.75
C ARG A 42 -12.81 -9.38 -4.89
N ASN A 43 -11.83 -8.63 -4.39
CA ASN A 43 -12.05 -7.43 -3.61
C ASN A 43 -12.28 -6.17 -4.48
N HIS A 44 -12.08 -6.26 -5.81
CA HIS A 44 -12.13 -5.10 -6.70
C HIS A 44 -13.58 -4.77 -7.09
N PRO A 45 -13.98 -3.48 -7.15
CA PRO A 45 -13.15 -2.27 -6.98
C PRO A 45 -12.82 -1.93 -5.50
N ILE A 46 -11.59 -1.50 -5.24
CA ILE A 46 -11.08 -1.16 -3.89
C ILE A 46 -10.77 0.34 -3.77
N LEU A 47 -11.13 0.94 -2.63
CA LEU A 47 -10.63 2.25 -2.21
C LEU A 47 -9.54 2.11 -1.15
N ILE A 48 -8.35 2.65 -1.42
CA ILE A 48 -7.27 2.76 -0.43
C ILE A 48 -7.32 4.16 0.19
N HIS A 49 -7.42 4.23 1.52
CA HIS A 49 -7.31 5.52 2.21
C HIS A 49 -6.63 5.41 3.57
N CYS A 50 -6.14 6.56 4.04
CA CYS A 50 -5.79 6.80 5.43
C CYS A 50 -6.39 8.15 5.84
N ASN A 51 -5.88 8.81 6.88
CA ASN A 51 -6.44 10.11 7.30
C ASN A 51 -6.33 11.20 6.22
N LYS A 52 -5.23 11.23 5.44
CA LYS A 52 -4.98 12.27 4.42
C LYS A 52 -4.60 11.74 3.05
N GLY A 53 -4.54 10.42 2.88
CA GLY A 53 -4.10 9.79 1.63
C GLY A 53 -2.63 10.00 1.24
N LYS A 54 -1.77 10.46 2.18
CA LYS A 54 -0.37 10.85 1.88
C LYS A 54 0.65 9.79 2.25
N HIS A 55 0.92 9.63 3.55
CA HIS A 55 2.02 8.82 4.06
C HIS A 55 1.76 7.32 3.96
N ARG A 56 0.81 6.79 4.74
CA ARG A 56 0.48 5.36 4.77
C ARG A 56 -0.03 4.85 3.42
N THR A 57 -0.93 5.61 2.80
CA THR A 57 -1.43 5.32 1.46
C THR A 57 -0.30 5.37 0.44
N GLY A 58 0.56 6.38 0.47
CA GLY A 58 1.71 6.50 -0.43
C GLY A 58 2.73 5.39 -0.25
N CYS A 59 3.02 4.93 0.97
CA CYS A 59 3.89 3.78 1.22
C CYS A 59 3.30 2.50 0.62
N LEU A 60 2.01 2.23 0.87
CA LEU A 60 1.34 1.04 0.34
C LEU A 60 1.34 1.04 -1.20
N VAL A 61 0.96 2.17 -1.81
CA VAL A 61 0.98 2.33 -3.28
C VAL A 61 2.40 2.24 -3.83
N GLY A 62 3.39 2.84 -3.18
CA GLY A 62 4.79 2.72 -3.58
C GLY A 62 5.30 1.28 -3.56
N CYS A 63 4.90 0.49 -2.55
CA CYS A 63 5.21 -0.94 -2.49
C CYS A 63 4.45 -1.75 -3.55
N LEU A 64 3.23 -1.34 -3.92
CA LEU A 64 2.52 -1.90 -5.06
C LEU A 64 3.27 -1.63 -6.37
N ARG A 65 3.77 -0.41 -6.57
CA ARG A 65 4.60 -0.08 -7.75
C ARG A 65 5.90 -0.85 -7.79
N ARG A 66 6.51 -1.13 -6.63
CA ARG A 66 7.67 -2.04 -6.51
C ARG A 66 7.34 -3.44 -7.02
N LEU A 67 6.17 -3.99 -6.69
CA LEU A 67 5.70 -5.28 -7.21
C LEU A 67 5.45 -5.23 -8.72
N GLN A 68 4.99 -4.08 -9.23
CA GLN A 68 4.79 -3.84 -10.66
C GLN A 68 6.09 -3.53 -11.43
N HIS A 69 7.26 -3.72 -10.80
CA HIS A 69 8.58 -3.50 -11.39
C HIS A 69 8.84 -2.07 -11.88
N TRP A 70 8.20 -1.06 -11.29
CA TRP A 70 8.50 0.34 -11.60
C TRP A 70 9.89 0.73 -11.09
N SER A 71 10.54 1.69 -11.76
CA SER A 71 11.80 2.26 -11.29
C SER A 71 11.59 3.11 -10.04
N HIS A 72 12.58 3.11 -9.14
CA HIS A 72 12.55 3.94 -7.93
C HIS A 72 12.27 5.41 -8.19
N THR A 73 12.88 5.95 -9.26
CA THR A 73 12.65 7.34 -9.68
C THR A 73 11.19 7.63 -9.95
N ALA A 74 10.50 6.75 -10.69
CA ALA A 74 9.07 6.91 -11.00
C ALA A 74 8.20 6.78 -9.74
N ILE A 75 8.51 5.79 -8.89
CA ILE A 75 7.78 5.54 -7.64
C ILE A 75 7.87 6.74 -6.70
N PHE A 76 9.08 7.27 -6.48
CA PHE A 76 9.27 8.41 -5.59
C PHE A 76 8.69 9.69 -6.17
N ASN A 77 8.65 9.84 -7.49
CA ASN A 77 7.96 10.95 -8.13
C ASN A 77 6.45 10.90 -7.86
N GLU A 78 5.80 9.75 -8.08
CA GLU A 78 4.37 9.55 -7.76
C GLU A 78 4.10 9.86 -6.28
N TYR A 79 4.89 9.28 -5.37
CA TYR A 79 4.76 9.54 -3.94
C TYR A 79 4.86 11.04 -3.61
N ARG A 80 5.83 11.78 -4.15
CA ARG A 80 6.02 13.21 -3.87
C ARG A 80 4.86 14.05 -4.36
N VAL A 81 4.32 13.76 -5.54
CA VAL A 81 3.15 14.45 -6.10
C VAL A 81 1.97 14.38 -5.13
N TYR A 82 1.65 13.19 -4.61
CA TYR A 82 0.49 13.01 -3.72
C TYR A 82 0.76 13.36 -2.25
N SER A 83 2.01 13.30 -1.79
CA SER A 83 2.37 13.63 -0.42
C SER A 83 2.68 15.11 -0.19
N HIS A 84 2.84 15.91 -1.25
CA HIS A 84 3.08 17.36 -1.16
C HIS A 84 2.01 18.08 -0.33
N PRO A 85 2.35 19.07 0.52
CA PRO A 85 3.69 19.61 0.81
C PRO A 85 4.43 18.87 1.93
N LYS A 86 3.91 17.73 2.40
CA LYS A 86 4.40 17.04 3.61
C LYS A 86 5.05 15.70 3.30
N SER A 87 5.79 15.60 2.21
CA SER A 87 6.55 14.41 1.83
C SER A 87 7.58 14.05 2.90
N ARG A 88 7.76 12.76 3.19
CA ARG A 88 8.71 12.27 4.19
C ARG A 88 9.79 11.43 3.52
N HIS A 89 11.04 11.58 3.94
CA HIS A 89 12.12 10.70 3.47
C HIS A 89 11.92 9.26 3.99
N MET A 90 11.38 9.09 5.20
CA MET A 90 11.23 7.77 5.84
C MET A 90 10.28 6.87 5.05
N ASP A 91 9.24 7.47 4.45
CA ASP A 91 8.30 6.75 3.59
C ASP A 91 8.99 6.26 2.30
N GLN A 92 9.84 7.09 1.68
CA GLN A 92 10.60 6.73 0.48
C GLN A 92 11.64 5.65 0.79
N GLN A 93 12.37 5.78 1.90
CA GLN A 93 13.32 4.78 2.38
C GLN A 93 12.62 3.45 2.69
N PHE A 94 11.43 3.49 3.31
CA PHE A 94 10.63 2.30 3.55
C PHE A 94 10.28 1.58 2.24
N ILE A 95 9.80 2.32 1.22
CA ILE A 95 9.50 1.77 -0.10
C ILE A 95 10.75 1.16 -0.75
N GLU A 96 11.91 1.79 -0.58
CA GLU A 96 13.20 1.32 -1.11
C GLU A 96 13.62 -0.03 -0.52
N LEU A 97 13.53 -0.13 0.80
CA LEU A 97 13.98 -1.29 1.57
C LEU A 97 12.92 -2.39 1.70
N PHE A 98 11.70 -2.17 1.19
CA PHE A 98 10.61 -3.12 1.30
C PHE A 98 10.90 -4.43 0.56
N ASN A 99 10.88 -5.55 1.30
CA ASN A 99 11.09 -6.88 0.72
C ASN A 99 9.79 -7.42 0.11
N ILE A 100 9.65 -7.24 -1.21
CA ILE A 100 8.48 -7.67 -1.99
C ILE A 100 8.22 -9.19 -1.93
N ASN A 101 9.26 -10.01 -1.69
CA ASN A 101 9.11 -11.47 -1.70
C ASN A 101 8.24 -11.97 -0.55
N LYS A 102 8.09 -11.18 0.52
CA LYS A 102 7.21 -11.51 1.65
C LYS A 102 5.73 -11.41 1.32
N VAL A 103 5.34 -10.79 0.20
CA VAL A 103 3.94 -10.63 -0.19
C VAL A 103 3.39 -11.92 -0.79
N TRP A 104 4.16 -12.58 -1.66
CA TRP A 104 3.70 -13.72 -2.46
C TRP A 104 3.14 -14.92 -1.65
N PRO A 105 3.69 -15.29 -0.48
CA PRO A 105 3.12 -16.36 0.34
C PRO A 105 1.69 -16.08 0.85
N LEU A 106 1.28 -14.81 0.88
CA LEU A 106 -0.05 -14.38 1.36
C LEU A 106 -1.09 -14.30 0.23
N VAL A 107 -0.67 -14.44 -1.02
CA VAL A 107 -1.51 -14.19 -2.19
C VAL A 107 -1.99 -15.50 -2.82
N ASP A 108 -3.30 -15.59 -3.08
CA ASP A 108 -3.85 -16.66 -3.90
C ASP A 108 -3.69 -16.32 -5.39
N ARG A 109 -2.73 -17.00 -6.04
CA ARG A 109 -2.37 -16.75 -7.44
C ARG A 109 -3.53 -16.92 -8.43
N ARG A 110 -4.59 -17.66 -8.06
CA ARG A 110 -5.79 -17.86 -8.90
C ARG A 110 -6.65 -16.61 -9.03
N TYR A 111 -6.49 -15.67 -8.11
CA TYR A 111 -7.29 -14.44 -8.02
C TYR A 111 -6.45 -13.18 -8.19
N LEU A 112 -5.22 -13.30 -8.72
CA LEU A 112 -4.43 -12.13 -9.12
C LEU A 112 -5.18 -11.30 -10.17
N PRO A 113 -5.06 -9.96 -10.14
CA PRO A 113 -5.59 -9.13 -11.21
C PRO A 113 -4.79 -9.36 -12.50
N ASP A 114 -5.46 -9.17 -13.64
CA ASP A 114 -4.87 -9.31 -14.96
C ASP A 114 -4.12 -8.02 -15.37
N TRP A 115 -3.17 -7.61 -14.54
CA TRP A 115 -2.32 -6.45 -14.83
C TRP A 115 -1.07 -6.90 -15.59
N PRO A 116 -0.72 -6.27 -16.72
CA PRO A 116 0.46 -6.65 -17.51
C PRO A 116 1.80 -6.57 -16.77
N THR A 117 1.82 -5.90 -15.61
CA THR A 117 3.03 -5.59 -14.84
C THR A 117 3.25 -6.49 -13.63
N LEU A 118 2.36 -7.46 -13.38
CA LEU A 118 2.44 -8.43 -12.28
C LEU A 118 3.04 -9.78 -12.71
#